data_AF-A0A817FDB7-F1
#
_entry.id   AF-A0A817FDB7-F1
#
_cell.length_a   1.000
_cell.length_b   1.000
_cell.length_c   1.000
_cell.angle_alpha   90.00
_cell.angle_beta   90.00
_cell.angle_gamma   90.00
#
_symmetry.space_group_name_H-M   'P 1'
#
loop_
_entity.id
_entity.type
_entity.pdbx_description
1 polymer ?
#
loop_
_entity_poly.entity_id
_entity_poly.type
_entity_poly.pdbx_seq_one_letter_code
_entity_poly.pdbx_strand_id
1 'polypeptide(L)'
;MRILRVFKLVRHFAGLQSLIHTMKQAYKELGLLLLLIGVAVLTVACLIYFTEREGSGWTFVDSFWFSLMTLTTVGYDLNPSTLGGKITGGFCALMGIFILTLPIPIVVNSFASYYKNRLWRNEVAAKKRERIRETGNVGVLSLMEGIETSDSYSELYGIEMKELS
;
A
#
# COMPACT_ATOMS: atom_id res chain seq x y z
N MET A 1 -2.29 19.58 26.66
CA MET A 1 -1.67 20.77 25.98
C MET A 1 -0.28 20.54 25.36
N ARG A 2 0.45 19.43 25.59
CA ARG A 2 1.76 19.16 24.93
C ARG A 2 1.66 18.33 23.63
N ILE A 3 0.65 17.45 23.55
CA ILE A 3 0.42 16.53 22.41
C ILE A 3 0.06 17.23 21.09
N LEU A 4 -0.56 18.42 21.16
CA LEU A 4 -0.98 19.20 19.98
C LEU A 4 0.20 19.75 19.17
N ARG A 5 1.38 19.91 19.78
CA ARG A 5 2.59 20.34 19.08
C ARG A 5 3.19 19.22 18.22
N VAL A 6 3.08 17.97 18.67
CA VAL A 6 3.55 16.77 17.94
C VAL A 6 2.72 16.57 16.67
N PHE A 7 1.40 16.74 16.73
CA PHE A 7 0.53 16.73 15.54
C PHE A 7 0.83 17.87 14.54
N LYS A 8 1.46 18.96 14.99
CA LYS A 8 1.89 20.07 14.12
C LYS A 8 3.17 19.70 13.34
N LEU A 9 4.06 18.89 13.91
CA LEU A 9 5.22 18.31 13.22
C LEU A 9 4.80 17.33 12.12
N VAL A 10 3.76 16.52 12.40
CA VAL A 10 3.22 15.53 11.45
C VAL A 10 2.77 16.13 10.12
N ARG A 11 2.32 17.39 10.15
CA ARG A 11 1.82 18.12 8.97
C ARG A 11 2.92 18.71 8.09
N HIS A 12 4.11 18.91 8.63
CA HIS A 12 5.22 19.59 7.94
C HIS A 12 6.19 18.61 7.26
N PHE A 13 6.08 17.31 7.57
CA PHE A 13 6.81 16.25 6.86
C PHE A 13 5.96 15.73 5.69
N ALA A 14 6.33 16.09 4.46
CA ALA A 14 5.74 15.53 3.24
C ALA A 14 5.76 13.97 3.23
N GLY A 15 6.72 13.36 3.92
CA GLY A 15 6.81 11.90 4.10
C GLY A 15 5.66 11.30 4.91
N LEU A 16 5.12 12.00 5.92
CA LEU A 16 4.04 11.47 6.77
C LEU A 16 2.65 11.63 6.13
N GLN A 17 2.43 12.67 5.32
CA GLN A 17 1.24 12.75 4.47
C GLN A 17 1.23 11.63 3.42
N SER A 18 2.39 11.31 2.86
CA SER A 18 2.56 10.18 1.95
C SER A 18 2.27 8.84 2.65
N LEU A 19 2.71 8.69 3.91
CA LEU A 19 2.41 7.52 4.74
C LEU A 19 0.91 7.41 5.06
N ILE A 20 0.23 8.52 5.39
CA ILE A 20 -1.22 8.52 5.66
C ILE A 20 -2.02 8.17 4.41
N HIS A 21 -1.64 8.70 3.24
CA HIS A 21 -2.30 8.38 1.97
C HIS A 21 -2.09 6.90 1.59
N THR A 22 -0.89 6.38 1.83
CA THR A 22 -0.53 4.98 1.61
C THR A 22 -1.24 4.05 2.60
N MET A 23 -1.36 4.45 3.87
CA MET A 23 -2.17 3.76 4.88
C MET A 23 -3.65 3.76 4.53
N LYS A 24 -4.21 4.85 3.99
CA LYS A 24 -5.60 4.89 3.52
C LYS A 24 -5.86 3.94 2.36
N GLN A 25 -4.86 3.66 1.55
CA GLN A 25 -4.94 2.70 0.45
C GLN A 25 -4.74 1.27 0.94
N ALA A 26 -3.84 1.07 1.91
CA ALA A 26 -3.55 -0.22 2.55
C ALA A 26 -4.45 -0.53 3.76
N TYR A 27 -5.44 0.31 4.10
CA TYR A 27 -6.20 0.19 5.35
C TYR A 27 -7.01 -1.10 5.43
N LYS A 28 -7.43 -1.64 4.27
CA LYS A 28 -8.17 -2.91 4.23
C LYS A 28 -7.26 -4.08 4.61
N GLU A 29 -6.05 -4.12 4.07
CA GLU A 29 -5.06 -5.16 4.35
C GLU A 29 -4.50 -5.04 5.78
N LEU A 30 -4.13 -3.82 6.19
CA LEU A 30 -3.66 -3.53 7.54
C LEU A 30 -4.76 -3.71 8.59
N GLY A 31 -6.01 -3.39 8.24
CA GLY A 31 -7.17 -3.59 9.10
C GLY A 31 -7.47 -5.07 9.31
N LEU A 32 -7.38 -5.89 8.25
CA LEU A 32 -7.53 -7.33 8.36
C LEU A 32 -6.43 -7.96 9.22
N LEU A 33 -5.19 -7.50 9.05
CA LEU A 33 -4.06 -7.89 9.89
C LEU A 33 -4.29 -7.56 11.37
N LEU A 34 -4.66 -6.32 11.68
CA LEU A 34 -4.93 -5.90 13.05
C LEU A 34 -6.11 -6.65 13.67
N LEU A 35 -7.14 -6.95 12.88
CA LEU A 35 -8.28 -7.76 13.32
C LEU A 35 -7.87 -9.20 13.63
N LEU A 36 -7.04 -9.82 12.78
CA LEU A 36 -6.51 -11.16 13.00
C LEU A 36 -5.68 -11.24 14.30
N ILE A 37 -4.78 -10.28 14.49
CA ILE A 37 -3.98 -10.17 15.72
C ILE A 37 -4.89 -9.95 16.93
N GLY A 38 -5.87 -9.06 16.83
CA GLY A 38 -6.81 -8.77 17.92
C GLY A 38 -7.60 -10.01 18.35
N VAL A 39 -8.13 -10.78 17.40
CA VAL A 39 -8.83 -12.04 17.67
C VAL A 39 -7.88 -13.05 18.34
N ALA A 40 -6.65 -13.19 17.85
CA ALA A 40 -5.66 -14.09 18.43
C ALA A 40 -5.25 -13.71 19.86
N VAL A 41 -5.06 -12.41 20.14
CA VAL A 41 -4.77 -11.94 21.51
C VAL A 41 -5.94 -12.25 22.43
N LEU A 42 -7.18 -11.98 22.00
CA LEU A 42 -8.36 -12.20 22.83
C LEU A 42 -8.58 -13.69 23.14
N THR A 43 -8.37 -14.59 22.17
CA THR A 43 -8.52 -16.03 22.40
C THR A 43 -7.48 -16.55 23.40
N VAL A 44 -6.22 -16.15 23.27
CA VAL A 44 -5.16 -16.54 24.20
C VAL A 44 -5.40 -15.92 25.59
N ALA A 45 -5.81 -14.65 25.65
CA ALA A 45 -6.11 -13.97 26.91
C ALA A 45 -7.20 -14.68 27.71
N CYS A 46 -8.25 -15.16 27.03
CA CYS A 46 -9.29 -15.97 27.68
C CYS A 46 -8.75 -17.30 28.22
N LEU A 47 -7.90 -18.01 27.46
CA LEU A 47 -7.32 -19.29 27.90
C LEU A 47 -6.39 -19.10 29.10
N ILE A 48 -5.56 -18.07 29.08
CA ILE A 48 -4.63 -17.76 30.17
C ILE A 48 -5.40 -17.28 31.40
N TYR A 49 -6.43 -16.45 31.21
CA TYR A 49 -7.30 -16.05 32.30
C TYR A 49 -7.93 -17.26 32.99
N PHE A 50 -8.46 -18.23 32.23
CA PHE A 50 -9.07 -19.42 32.83
C PHE A 50 -8.08 -20.28 33.62
N THR A 51 -6.86 -20.43 33.11
CA THR A 51 -5.82 -21.24 33.77
C THR A 51 -5.19 -20.54 34.98
N GLU A 52 -5.02 -19.22 34.94
CA GLU A 52 -4.39 -18.44 36.01
C GLU A 52 -5.37 -17.91 37.07
N ARG A 53 -6.68 -17.85 36.77
CA ARG A 53 -7.69 -17.32 37.71
C ARG A 53 -7.69 -18.03 39.05
N GLU A 54 -7.50 -19.35 39.07
CA GLU A 54 -7.52 -20.14 40.31
C GLU A 54 -6.17 -20.18 41.03
N GLY A 55 -5.06 -20.00 40.29
CA GLY A 55 -3.71 -20.13 40.84
C GLY A 55 -3.11 -18.82 41.36
N SER A 56 -3.13 -17.77 40.52
CA SER A 56 -2.45 -16.50 40.78
C SER A 56 -3.41 -15.31 40.90
N GLY A 57 -4.71 -15.53 40.63
CA GLY A 57 -5.74 -14.50 40.76
C GLY A 57 -5.64 -13.40 39.69
N TRP A 58 -5.04 -13.69 38.53
CA TRP A 58 -4.92 -12.72 37.45
C TRP A 58 -6.27 -12.17 37.00
N THR A 59 -6.32 -10.86 36.76
CA THR A 59 -7.49 -10.25 36.15
C THR A 59 -7.48 -10.47 34.64
N PHE A 60 -8.63 -10.30 33.98
CA PHE A 60 -8.71 -10.37 32.52
C PHE A 60 -7.75 -9.37 31.84
N VAL A 61 -7.52 -8.21 32.46
CA VAL A 61 -6.61 -7.18 31.94
C VAL A 61 -5.16 -7.66 31.98
N ASP A 62 -4.75 -8.38 33.03
CA ASP A 62 -3.40 -8.92 33.16
C ASP A 62 -3.15 -10.03 32.13
N SER A 63 -4.12 -10.94 31.94
CA SER A 63 -4.05 -11.98 30.92
C SER A 63 -4.07 -11.40 29.50
N PHE A 64 -4.82 -10.33 29.26
CA PHE A 64 -4.83 -9.60 28.00
C PHE A 64 -3.48 -8.94 27.73
N TRP A 65 -2.92 -8.25 28.72
CA TRP A 65 -1.60 -7.61 28.61
C TRP A 65 -0.50 -8.64 28.34
N PHE A 66 -0.48 -9.74 29.08
CA PHE A 66 0.45 -10.84 28.84
C PHE A 66 0.31 -11.39 27.42
N SER A 67 -0.91 -11.72 26.99
CA SER A 67 -1.16 -12.31 25.67
C SER A 67 -0.78 -11.35 24.55
N LEU A 68 -1.04 -10.05 24.72
CA LEU A 68 -0.63 -9.01 23.77
C LEU A 68 0.90 -8.99 23.64
N MET A 69 1.62 -8.93 24.77
CA MET A 69 3.08 -8.83 24.80
C MET A 69 3.77 -10.11 24.31
N THR A 70 3.20 -11.29 24.60
CA THR A 70 3.70 -12.58 24.10
C THR A 70 3.46 -12.72 22.60
N LEU A 71 2.27 -12.36 22.11
CA LEU A 71 1.95 -12.44 20.69
C LEU A 71 2.82 -11.47 19.86
N THR A 72 3.10 -10.28 20.39
CA THR A 72 4.03 -9.32 19.76
C THR A 72 5.50 -9.64 20.01
N THR A 73 5.82 -10.79 20.60
CA THR A 73 7.19 -11.26 20.91
C THR A 73 8.01 -10.33 21.83
N VAL A 74 7.35 -9.45 22.59
CA VAL A 74 8.01 -8.54 23.53
C VAL A 74 8.32 -9.25 24.86
N GLY A 75 7.31 -9.90 25.44
CA GLY A 75 7.46 -10.77 26.61
C GLY A 75 8.08 -10.12 27.87
N TYR A 76 7.39 -9.17 28.51
CA TYR A 76 7.82 -8.54 29.77
C TYR A 76 7.03 -9.02 31.01
N ASP A 77 7.64 -8.80 32.20
CA ASP A 77 7.19 -8.74 33.61
C ASP A 77 6.14 -9.72 34.18
N LEU A 78 5.17 -10.18 33.40
CA LEU A 78 4.14 -11.11 33.84
C LEU A 78 4.41 -12.46 33.21
N ASN A 79 4.45 -13.51 34.02
CA ASN A 79 4.59 -14.88 33.54
C ASN A 79 3.59 -15.77 34.26
N PRO A 80 2.86 -16.64 33.55
CA PRO A 80 1.92 -17.56 34.17
C PRO A 80 2.65 -18.46 35.17
N SER A 81 2.10 -18.52 36.38
CA SER A 81 2.69 -19.31 37.48
C SER A 81 2.21 -20.76 37.43
N THR A 82 1.00 -21.00 36.90
CA THR A 82 0.38 -22.30 36.78
C THR A 82 0.98 -23.14 35.65
N LEU A 83 0.91 -24.46 35.80
CA LEU A 83 1.38 -25.37 34.76
C LEU A 83 0.58 -25.22 33.46
N GLY A 84 -0.75 -25.06 33.57
CA GLY A 84 -1.64 -24.84 32.43
C GLY A 84 -1.31 -23.55 31.68
N GLY A 85 -1.14 -22.44 32.40
CA GLY A 85 -0.77 -21.16 31.81
C GLY A 85 0.58 -21.18 31.09
N LYS A 86 1.57 -21.93 31.61
CA LYS A 86 2.88 -22.09 30.96
C LYS A 86 2.80 -22.86 29.64
N ILE A 87 2.01 -23.93 29.58
CA ILE A 87 1.81 -24.70 28.34
C ILE A 87 1.08 -23.85 27.30
N THR A 88 -0.02 -23.20 27.70
CA THR A 88 -0.78 -22.30 26.82
C THR A 88 0.07 -21.12 26.35
N GLY A 89 0.88 -20.53 27.24
CA GLY A 89 1.80 -19.44 26.89
C GLY A 89 2.89 -19.87 25.91
N GLY A 90 3.48 -21.06 26.08
CA GLY A 90 4.44 -21.61 25.13
C GLY A 90 3.83 -21.89 23.75
N PHE A 91 2.62 -22.46 23.72
CA PHE A 91 1.90 -22.68 22.46
C PHE A 91 1.50 -21.35 21.80
N CYS A 92 1.11 -20.34 22.59
CA CYS A 92 0.85 -18.99 22.12
C CYS A 92 2.09 -18.37 21.47
N ALA A 93 3.28 -18.51 22.07
CA ALA A 93 4.50 -17.93 21.50
C ALA A 93 4.81 -18.50 20.10
N LEU A 94 4.64 -19.81 19.93
CA LEU A 94 4.81 -20.46 18.62
C LEU A 94 3.75 -20.00 17.62
N MET A 95 2.47 -20.03 18.02
CA MET A 95 1.36 -19.61 17.15
C MET A 95 1.44 -18.12 16.79
N GLY A 96 1.90 -17.27 17.71
CA GLY A 96 2.07 -15.83 17.49
C GLY A 96 3.07 -15.54 16.38
N ILE A 97 4.20 -16.24 16.35
CA ILE A 97 5.18 -16.11 15.27
C ILE A 97 4.59 -16.50 13.92
N PHE A 98 3.81 -17.58 13.84
CA PHE A 98 3.11 -17.95 12.60
C PHE A 98 2.10 -16.87 12.17
N ILE A 99 1.32 -16.34 13.12
CA ILE A 99 0.33 -15.29 12.87
C ILE A 99 0.98 -13.98 12.43
N LEU A 100 2.16 -13.63 12.94
CA LEU A 100 2.91 -12.45 12.53
C LEU A 100 3.63 -12.64 11.18
N THR A 101 4.04 -13.88 10.86
CA THR A 101 4.79 -14.17 9.63
C THR A 101 3.92 -14.13 8.38
N LEU A 102 2.69 -14.66 8.43
CA LEU A 102 1.77 -14.69 7.29
C LEU A 102 1.35 -13.30 6.72
N PRO A 103 1.09 -12.27 7.53
CA PRO A 103 0.63 -10.98 7.03
C PRO A 103 1.73 -10.11 6.43
N ILE A 104 3.00 -10.31 6.80
CA ILE A 104 4.11 -9.53 6.25
C ILE A 104 4.18 -9.73 4.71
N PRO A 105 4.21 -10.96 4.16
CA PRO A 105 4.13 -11.21 2.72
C PRO A 105 2.85 -10.67 2.06
N ILE A 106 1.69 -10.77 2.72
CA ILE A 106 0.41 -10.27 2.18
C ILE A 106 0.50 -8.76 1.96
N VAL A 107 0.97 -8.03 2.98
CA VAL A 107 1.16 -6.59 2.92
C VAL A 107 2.20 -6.24 1.85
N VAL A 108 3.33 -6.96 1.78
CA VAL A 108 4.37 -6.76 0.76
C VAL A 108 3.82 -6.99 -0.65
N ASN A 109 3.04 -8.06 -0.88
CA ASN A 109 2.44 -8.33 -2.19
C ASN A 109 1.41 -7.27 -2.58
N SER A 110 0.63 -6.76 -1.62
CA SER A 110 -0.30 -5.67 -1.85
C SER A 110 0.44 -4.39 -2.27
N PHE A 111 1.55 -4.07 -1.61
CA PHE A 111 2.43 -2.96 -2.00
C PHE A 111 3.08 -3.17 -3.36
N ALA A 112 3.57 -4.38 -3.66
CA ALA A 112 4.16 -4.72 -4.95
C ALA A 112 3.13 -4.57 -6.09
N SER A 113 1.90 -5.05 -5.87
CA SER A 113 0.79 -4.90 -6.81
C SER A 113 0.43 -3.42 -7.03
N TYR A 114 0.36 -2.63 -5.97
CA TYR A 114 0.10 -1.20 -6.07
C TYR A 114 1.21 -0.44 -6.83
N TYR A 115 2.48 -0.74 -6.54
CA TYR A 115 3.63 -0.15 -7.21
C TYR A 115 3.66 -0.51 -8.70
N LYS A 116 3.44 -1.79 -9.03
CA LYS A 116 3.33 -2.27 -10.41
C LYS A 116 2.20 -1.57 -11.17
N ASN A 117 1.03 -1.41 -10.55
CA ASN A 117 -0.10 -0.71 -11.15
C ASN A 117 0.18 0.78 -11.38
N ARG A 118 0.92 1.44 -10.49
CA ARG A 118 1.36 2.84 -10.69
C ARG A 118 2.35 2.97 -11.84
N LEU A 119 3.35 2.08 -11.92
CA LEU A 119 4.33 2.07 -13.01
C LEU A 119 3.67 1.80 -14.37
N TRP A 120 2.83 0.76 -14.45
CA TRP A 120 2.11 0.42 -15.67
C TRP A 120 1.26 1.58 -16.18
N ARG A 121 0.54 2.28 -15.29
CA ARG A 121 -0.23 3.47 -15.66
C ARG A 121 0.65 4.60 -16.20
N ASN A 122 1.84 4.80 -15.63
CA ASN A 122 2.77 5.81 -16.12
C ASN A 122 3.37 5.45 -17.48
N GLU A 123 3.73 4.17 -17.70
CA GLU A 123 4.20 3.68 -19.01
C GLU A 123 3.12 3.81 -20.08
N VAL A 124 1.88 3.40 -19.79
CA VAL A 124 0.76 3.53 -20.74
C VAL A 124 0.47 5.00 -21.06
N ALA A 125 0.56 5.89 -20.05
CA ALA A 125 0.40 7.33 -20.27
C ALA A 125 1.54 7.93 -21.10
N ALA A 126 2.78 7.45 -20.94
CA ALA A 126 3.93 7.86 -21.75
C ALA A 126 3.78 7.40 -23.21
N LYS A 127 3.51 6.11 -23.44
CA LYS A 127 3.28 5.56 -24.79
C LYS A 127 2.09 6.21 -25.51
N LYS A 128 1.03 6.58 -24.79
CA LYS A 128 -0.11 7.31 -25.37
C LYS A 128 0.31 8.70 -25.85
N ARG A 129 1.16 9.41 -25.09
CA ARG A 129 1.69 10.72 -25.51
C ARG A 129 2.58 10.61 -26.74
N GLU A 130 3.40 9.56 -26.82
CA GLU A 130 4.23 9.28 -28.00
C GLU A 130 3.38 9.04 -29.24
N ARG A 131 2.37 8.15 -29.17
CA ARG A 131 1.48 7.90 -30.32
C ARG A 131 0.73 9.13 -30.81
N ILE A 132 0.24 9.98 -29.89
CA ILE A 132 -0.43 11.24 -30.28
C ILE A 132 0.55 12.18 -31.00
N ARG A 133 1.81 12.23 -30.55
CA ARG A 133 2.85 13.04 -31.18
C ARG A 133 3.23 12.51 -32.57
N GLU A 134 3.31 11.20 -32.74
CA GLU A 134 3.55 10.56 -34.04
C GLU A 134 2.38 10.80 -35.02
N THR A 135 1.13 10.57 -34.60
CA THR A 135 -0.04 10.85 -35.45
C THR A 135 -0.16 12.33 -35.80
N GLY A 136 0.16 13.23 -34.86
CA GLY A 136 0.23 14.67 -35.12
C GLY A 136 1.30 15.03 -36.15
N ASN A 137 2.51 14.47 -36.04
CA ASN A 137 3.58 14.71 -37.01
C ASN A 137 3.24 14.17 -38.40
N VAL A 138 2.63 12.98 -38.51
CA VAL A 138 2.23 12.39 -39.79
C VAL A 138 1.11 13.21 -40.44
N GLY A 139 0.15 13.70 -39.65
CA GLY A 139 -0.89 14.62 -40.13
C GLY A 139 -0.32 15.95 -40.64
N VAL A 140 0.68 16.52 -39.96
CA VAL A 140 1.33 17.75 -40.42
C VAL A 140 2.18 17.51 -41.68
N LEU A 141 2.90 16.39 -41.77
CA LEU A 141 3.69 16.02 -42.95
C LEU A 141 2.81 15.84 -44.20
N SER A 142 1.70 15.15 -44.07
CA SER A 142 0.75 14.97 -45.19
C SER A 142 0.07 16.26 -45.63
N LEU A 143 -0.17 17.21 -44.71
CA LEU A 143 -0.66 18.55 -45.06
C LEU A 143 0.41 19.41 -45.75
N MET A 144 1.68 19.33 -45.33
CA MET A 144 2.78 20.04 -46.00
C MET A 144 3.00 19.49 -47.41
N GLU A 145 2.98 18.17 -47.58
CA GLU A 145 3.11 17.51 -48.88
C GLU A 145 1.94 17.85 -49.82
N GLY A 146 0.73 18.00 -49.27
CA GLY A 146 -0.45 18.49 -50.00
C GLY A 146 -0.37 19.96 -50.42
N ILE A 147 0.25 20.81 -49.61
CA ILE A 147 0.47 22.23 -49.93
C ILE A 147 1.58 22.38 -50.99
N GLU A 148 2.70 21.66 -50.86
CA GLU A 148 3.79 21.67 -51.85
C GLU A 148 3.31 21.16 -53.23
N THR A 149 2.49 20.11 -53.25
CA THR A 149 1.91 19.63 -54.51
C THR A 149 0.93 20.63 -55.10
N SER A 150 0.08 21.26 -54.28
CA SER A 150 -0.86 22.30 -54.75
C SER A 150 -0.15 23.53 -55.33
N ASP A 151 0.93 24.01 -54.70
CA ASP A 151 1.72 25.13 -55.22
C ASP A 151 2.40 24.76 -56.54
N SER A 152 2.96 23.54 -56.64
CA SER A 152 3.58 23.04 -57.87
C SER A 152 2.57 22.93 -59.04
N TYR A 153 1.34 22.48 -58.79
CA TYR A 153 0.28 22.48 -59.82
C TYR A 153 -0.12 23.89 -60.24
N SER A 154 -0.22 24.83 -59.30
CA SER A 154 -0.58 26.22 -59.59
C SER A 154 0.48 26.95 -60.43
N GLU A 155 1.77 26.66 -60.20
CA GLU A 155 2.87 27.15 -61.06
C GLU A 155 2.81 26.53 -62.46
N LEU A 156 2.59 25.22 -62.57
CA LEU A 156 2.54 24.53 -63.86
C LEU A 156 1.41 25.08 -64.76
N TYR A 157 0.19 25.15 -64.23
CA TYR A 157 -0.98 25.66 -64.98
C TYR A 157 -0.97 27.19 -65.14
N GLY A 158 -0.38 27.92 -64.20
CA GLY A 158 -0.23 29.38 -64.28
C GLY A 158 0.78 29.82 -65.34
N ILE A 159 1.79 28.99 -65.62
CA ILE A 159 2.75 29.21 -66.72
C ILE A 159 2.11 28.86 -68.07
N GLU A 160 1.37 27.75 -68.16
CA GLU A 160 0.69 27.31 -69.39
C GLU A 160 -0.35 28.33 -69.88
N MET A 161 -1.10 28.96 -68.96
CA MET A 161 -2.06 30.03 -69.29
C MET A 161 -1.40 31.33 -69.75
N LYS A 162 -0.11 31.54 -69.45
CA LYS A 162 0.66 32.73 -69.85
C LYS A 162 1.32 32.58 -71.21
N GLU A 163 1.52 31.36 -71.69
CA GLU A 163 2.01 31.09 -73.07
C GLU A 163 0.87 31.07 -74.12
N LEU A 164 -0.39 31.02 -73.68
CA LEU A 164 -1.58 30.94 -74.54
C LEU A 164 -2.27 32.30 -74.79
N SER A 165 -1.69 33.43 -74.37
CA SER A 165 -2.15 34.80 -74.67
C SER A 165 -1.07 35.62 -75.36
#